data_AF-A0A2J0MEG0-F1
#
_entry.id   AF-A0A2J0MEG0-F1
#
_cell.length_a   1.000
_cell.length_b   1.000
_cell.length_c   1.000
_cell.angle_alpha   90.00
_cell.angle_beta   90.00
_cell.angle_gamma   90.00
#
_symmetry.space_group_name_H-M   'P 1'
#
loop_
_entity.id
_entity.type
_entity.pdbx_description
1 polymer ?
#
loop_
_entity_poly.entity_id
_entity_poly.type
_entity_poly.pdbx_seq_one_letter_code
_entity_poly.pdbx_strand_id
1 'polypeptide(L)'
;MYKTIKLCILSSLLFLAAGCNQSGMNLSSGDSGVSSFIVSPNPGLGDSSSSEGSSSDGSGIQVARVHNPEPASLSLLGLGLLGLLRKKCREKVKKLLVLFIILAGVSFVNPHTASAIPLAPGFGSNNLPANDDESTGLINVSSVFVNGLNFFGNTYNGFYLNNNGNITFASALGTYTPYALTEATANPMIAPYFADVDTRGVAVAPTPGGNSLGNNLLYYDLDTVNDRFTATWDDVGYYGSHIDKLNAFQLILTDRSIGNAPGDFDIEFLYEDINWTTGDASSGSGGLGGVISRAGWNSGNGTDYYELTQSGNQAAMLALESATNVNDPGRFLFQVRNGAVLPDDGVVPEPASLSLLGLGLLGLLRKKK
;
A
#
# COMPACT_ATOMS: atom_id res chain seq x y z
N MET A 1 13.16 -20.16 10.69
CA MET A 1 14.56 -20.19 10.17
C MET A 1 15.24 -18.82 10.09
N TYR A 2 14.54 -17.68 10.29
CA TYR A 2 15.12 -16.33 10.14
C TYR A 2 15.74 -15.70 11.42
N LYS A 3 15.51 -16.25 12.62
CA LYS A 3 16.10 -15.71 13.87
C LYS A 3 17.56 -16.14 14.09
N THR A 4 17.96 -17.32 13.58
CA THR A 4 19.31 -17.89 13.81
C THR A 4 20.38 -17.26 12.92
N ILE A 5 20.01 -16.76 11.73
CA ILE A 5 20.94 -16.16 10.77
C ILE A 5 21.43 -14.77 11.24
N LYS A 6 20.59 -14.01 11.97
CA LYS A 6 20.95 -12.70 12.53
C LYS A 6 22.07 -12.78 13.59
N LEU A 7 22.15 -13.88 14.35
CA LEU A 7 23.12 -14.01 15.44
C LEU A 7 24.52 -14.45 14.95
N CYS A 8 24.58 -15.29 13.90
CA CYS A 8 25.86 -15.71 13.32
C CYS A 8 26.61 -14.57 12.62
N ILE A 9 25.89 -13.66 11.96
CA ILE A 9 26.50 -12.53 11.24
C ILE A 9 27.05 -11.48 12.21
N LEU A 10 26.35 -11.20 13.32
CA LEU A 10 26.81 -10.24 14.32
C LEU A 10 28.07 -10.71 15.08
N SER A 11 28.17 -12.03 15.35
CA SER A 11 29.34 -12.61 16.03
C SER A 11 30.63 -12.59 15.17
N SER A 12 30.48 -12.72 13.85
CA SER A 12 31.60 -12.76 12.91
C SER A 12 32.23 -11.38 12.67
N LEU A 13 31.44 -10.31 12.83
CA LEU A 13 31.90 -8.91 12.71
C LEU A 13 32.64 -8.40 13.96
N LEU A 14 32.31 -8.88 15.16
CA LEU A 14 33.02 -8.50 16.39
C LEU A 14 34.46 -9.08 16.42
N PHE A 15 34.67 -10.28 15.88
CA PHE A 15 35.99 -10.91 15.83
C PHE A 15 36.96 -10.23 14.84
N LEU A 16 36.46 -9.65 13.74
CA LEU A 16 37.31 -8.93 12.79
C LEU A 16 37.76 -7.55 13.28
N ALA A 17 36.95 -6.88 14.12
CA ALA A 17 37.27 -5.56 14.66
C ALA A 17 38.34 -5.63 15.78
N ALA A 18 38.32 -6.70 16.60
CA ALA A 18 39.26 -6.88 17.71
C ALA A 18 40.70 -7.16 17.25
N GLY A 19 40.90 -7.83 16.11
CA GLY A 19 42.22 -8.18 15.58
C GLY A 19 43.02 -7.00 14.98
N CYS A 20 42.44 -5.81 14.88
CA CYS A 20 43.06 -4.65 14.22
C CYS A 20 43.63 -3.61 15.20
N ASN A 21 43.45 -3.76 16.53
CA ASN A 21 43.69 -2.68 17.50
C ASN A 21 44.66 -2.99 18.65
N GLN A 22 45.52 -4.01 18.55
CA GLN A 22 46.59 -4.26 19.54
C GLN A 22 47.98 -3.98 18.98
N SER A 23 48.47 -2.76 19.22
CA SER A 23 49.90 -2.49 19.44
C SER A 23 50.05 -1.11 20.08
N GLY A 24 50.12 -1.06 21.40
CA GLY A 24 50.34 0.18 22.16
C GLY A 24 50.10 0.03 23.65
N MET A 25 50.92 -0.78 24.33
CA MET A 25 51.06 -0.70 25.80
C MET A 25 52.26 0.19 26.12
N ASN A 26 52.07 1.18 27.00
CA ASN A 26 53.14 1.73 27.82
C ASN A 26 52.69 1.73 29.28
N LEU A 27 53.61 1.28 30.14
CA LEU A 27 53.50 1.06 31.58
C LEU A 27 53.45 2.38 32.37
N SER A 28 52.66 2.41 33.45
CA SER A 28 53.13 2.97 34.73
C SER A 28 52.35 2.42 35.94
N SER A 29 53.14 2.13 36.97
CA SER A 29 52.90 1.65 38.35
C SER A 29 51.80 2.29 39.19
N GLY A 30 51.27 1.55 40.18
CA GLY A 30 50.70 2.15 41.41
C GLY A 30 49.65 1.34 42.18
N ASP A 31 50.12 0.50 43.11
CA ASP A 31 49.63 0.19 44.46
C ASP A 31 48.15 -0.09 44.86
N SER A 32 48.00 -1.21 45.58
CA SER A 32 47.20 -1.51 46.80
C SER A 32 45.68 -1.23 46.89
N GLY A 33 44.92 -2.25 47.34
CA GLY A 33 43.59 -2.05 47.96
C GLY A 33 42.75 -3.32 48.10
N VAL A 34 42.73 -3.91 49.30
CA VAL A 34 42.00 -5.12 49.71
C VAL A 34 40.63 -4.76 50.31
N SER A 35 39.56 -5.51 50.01
CA SER A 35 38.41 -5.88 50.88
C SER A 35 37.31 -6.54 50.02
N SER A 36 36.90 -7.80 50.15
CA SER A 36 36.43 -8.66 51.26
C SER A 36 34.89 -8.63 51.48
N PHE A 37 34.32 -9.85 51.53
CA PHE A 37 33.13 -10.29 52.30
C PHE A 37 31.72 -9.88 51.81
N ILE A 38 30.61 -10.66 51.85
CA ILE A 38 30.21 -12.04 52.24
C ILE A 38 28.92 -12.35 51.48
N VAL A 39 28.75 -13.60 51.03
CA VAL A 39 27.44 -14.20 50.72
C VAL A 39 27.23 -15.36 51.71
N SER A 40 26.03 -15.47 52.25
CA SER A 40 25.60 -16.56 53.15
C SER A 40 24.06 -16.70 53.07
N PRO A 41 23.47 -17.83 53.50
CA PRO A 41 23.54 -19.09 52.77
C PRO A 41 22.17 -19.76 52.61
N ASN A 42 22.19 -20.86 51.86
CA ASN A 42 21.14 -21.88 51.74
C ASN A 42 20.92 -22.62 53.09
N PRO A 43 19.82 -23.39 53.24
CA PRO A 43 19.90 -24.65 53.97
C PRO A 43 19.42 -25.81 53.10
N GLY A 44 20.31 -26.78 52.89
CA GLY A 44 19.91 -28.16 52.65
C GLY A 44 19.88 -28.92 53.98
N LEU A 45 19.32 -30.13 53.97
CA LEU A 45 19.91 -31.30 54.62
C LEU A 45 19.19 -32.56 54.12
N GLY A 46 19.99 -33.48 53.57
CA GLY A 46 19.66 -34.85 53.21
C GLY A 46 20.91 -35.68 53.46
N ASP A 47 20.71 -36.84 54.08
CA ASP A 47 21.67 -37.66 54.80
C ASP A 47 22.71 -38.44 53.96
N SER A 48 23.74 -38.88 54.69
CA SER A 48 24.42 -40.19 54.66
C SER A 48 25.62 -40.48 53.74
N SER A 49 26.72 -40.78 54.44
CA SER A 49 27.63 -41.94 54.35
C SER A 49 28.68 -42.11 53.22
N SER A 50 29.92 -42.23 53.71
CA SER A 50 30.94 -43.27 53.47
C SER A 50 31.83 -43.28 52.21
N SER A 51 33.12 -42.97 52.49
CA SER A 51 34.35 -43.73 52.22
C SER A 51 34.93 -43.92 50.80
N GLU A 52 36.27 -44.07 50.83
CA GLU A 52 37.24 -44.40 49.76
C GLU A 52 37.79 -43.18 48.99
N GLY A 53 39.08 -43.02 48.69
CA GLY A 53 40.23 -43.92 48.80
C GLY A 53 41.23 -43.64 47.66
N SER A 54 42.35 -42.99 47.99
CA SER A 54 43.70 -43.10 47.39
C SER A 54 44.05 -42.71 45.93
N SER A 55 45.18 -41.99 45.86
CA SER A 55 46.29 -42.08 44.87
C SER A 55 46.09 -41.39 43.50
N SER A 56 47.08 -40.75 42.86
CA SER A 56 48.55 -40.64 43.06
C SER A 56 49.10 -39.46 42.25
N ASP A 57 50.22 -38.91 42.76
CA ASP A 57 51.40 -38.29 42.10
C ASP A 57 51.42 -38.20 40.55
N GLY A 58 51.98 -37.18 39.90
CA GLY A 58 53.05 -36.28 40.30
C GLY A 58 54.07 -36.19 39.15
N SER A 59 54.55 -34.99 38.82
CA SER A 59 55.92 -34.70 38.36
C SER A 59 55.98 -33.30 37.72
N GLY A 60 56.76 -32.43 38.35
CA GLY A 60 57.20 -31.16 37.78
C GLY A 60 58.54 -31.27 37.05
N ILE A 61 59.08 -30.10 36.68
CA ILE A 61 60.47 -29.69 36.36
C ILE A 61 60.40 -28.71 35.17
N GLN A 62 60.46 -27.40 35.40
CA GLN A 62 61.63 -26.52 35.62
C GLN A 62 62.44 -26.18 34.34
N VAL A 63 62.11 -25.00 33.82
CA VAL A 63 62.90 -23.90 33.23
C VAL A 63 64.38 -24.15 32.85
N ALA A 64 64.72 -23.80 31.60
CA ALA A 64 66.03 -23.29 31.24
C ALA A 64 65.89 -22.05 30.33
N ARG A 65 66.52 -20.95 30.74
CA ARG A 65 66.63 -19.66 30.04
C ARG A 65 67.93 -19.66 29.24
N VAL A 66 67.87 -19.36 27.94
CA VAL A 66 69.06 -19.01 27.13
C VAL A 66 68.83 -17.64 26.50
N HIS A 67 69.83 -16.77 26.64
CA HIS A 67 69.86 -15.40 26.10
C HIS A 67 70.27 -15.37 24.62
N ASN A 68 69.68 -14.41 23.91
CA ASN A 68 69.76 -14.08 22.49
C ASN A 68 71.17 -13.84 21.90
N PRO A 69 71.26 -13.89 20.56
CA PRO A 69 71.90 -12.85 19.76
C PRO A 69 70.88 -12.06 18.88
N GLU A 70 71.17 -10.77 18.68
CA GLU A 70 70.32 -9.74 18.05
C GLU A 70 70.22 -9.78 16.50
N PRO A 71 69.26 -9.02 15.89
CA PRO A 71 68.74 -9.26 14.54
C PRO A 71 69.24 -8.23 13.51
N ALA A 72 69.81 -8.67 12.39
CA ALA A 72 70.13 -7.76 11.30
C ALA A 72 70.08 -8.42 9.91
N SER A 73 68.93 -8.99 9.51
CA SER A 73 68.73 -9.38 8.09
C SER A 73 67.27 -9.71 7.70
N LEU A 74 66.26 -8.99 8.21
CA LEU A 74 64.84 -9.27 7.86
C LEU A 74 63.93 -8.03 7.72
N SER A 75 64.47 -6.81 7.71
CA SER A 75 63.65 -5.58 7.75
C SER A 75 63.11 -5.08 6.40
N LEU A 76 63.54 -5.62 5.25
CA LEU A 76 63.12 -5.07 3.95
C LEU A 76 62.03 -5.87 3.21
N LEU A 77 61.82 -7.15 3.55
CA LEU A 77 60.72 -7.96 3.01
C LEU A 77 59.41 -7.78 3.79
N GLY A 78 59.48 -7.43 5.08
CA GLY A 78 58.30 -7.27 5.94
C GLY A 78 57.45 -6.03 5.61
N LEU A 79 58.06 -4.89 5.31
CA LEU A 79 57.34 -3.63 5.05
C LEU A 79 56.54 -3.65 3.74
N GLY A 80 57.08 -4.30 2.70
CA GLY A 80 56.40 -4.45 1.40
C GLY A 80 55.17 -5.37 1.49
N LEU A 81 55.30 -6.49 2.21
CA LEU A 81 54.20 -7.43 2.41
C LEU A 81 53.11 -6.86 3.33
N LEU A 82 53.48 -6.13 4.38
CA LEU A 82 52.53 -5.42 5.25
C LEU A 82 51.79 -4.30 4.49
N GLY A 83 52.49 -3.58 3.60
CA GLY A 83 51.90 -2.56 2.73
C GLY A 83 50.90 -3.15 1.72
N LEU A 84 51.27 -4.27 1.08
CA LEU A 84 50.40 -5.01 0.16
C LEU A 84 49.18 -5.61 0.88
N LEU A 85 49.36 -6.19 2.07
CA LEU A 85 48.27 -6.69 2.91
C LEU A 85 47.32 -5.56 3.34
N ARG A 86 47.85 -4.39 3.75
CA ARG A 86 47.05 -3.20 4.07
C ARG A 86 46.29 -2.63 2.86
N LYS A 87 46.85 -2.73 1.65
CA LYS A 87 46.21 -2.27 0.40
C LYS A 87 45.11 -3.24 -0.05
N LYS A 88 45.39 -4.55 -0.01
CA LYS A 88 44.45 -5.63 -0.36
C LYS A 88 43.30 -5.71 0.65
N CYS A 89 43.57 -5.43 1.93
CA CYS A 89 42.54 -5.30 2.97
C CYS A 89 41.66 -4.06 2.76
N ARG A 90 42.25 -2.89 2.43
CA ARG A 90 41.48 -1.67 2.08
C ARG A 90 40.58 -1.87 0.86
N GLU A 91 41.06 -2.52 -0.20
CA GLU A 91 40.25 -2.76 -1.40
C GLU A 91 39.16 -3.82 -1.16
N LYS A 92 39.41 -4.84 -0.33
CA LYS A 92 38.36 -5.77 0.11
C LYS A 92 37.31 -5.08 0.98
N VAL A 93 37.72 -4.21 1.91
CA VAL A 93 36.80 -3.43 2.76
C VAL A 93 35.98 -2.46 1.91
N LYS A 94 36.58 -1.76 0.93
CA LYS A 94 35.83 -0.90 0.00
C LYS A 94 34.83 -1.70 -0.84
N LYS A 95 35.21 -2.84 -1.40
CA LYS A 95 34.30 -3.70 -2.17
C LYS A 95 33.17 -4.26 -1.30
N LEU A 96 33.46 -4.60 -0.04
CA LEU A 96 32.46 -5.06 0.92
C LEU A 96 31.52 -3.91 1.34
N LEU A 97 32.03 -2.69 1.48
CA LEU A 97 31.24 -1.48 1.77
C LEU A 97 30.35 -1.10 0.59
N VAL A 98 30.85 -1.20 -0.65
CA VAL A 98 30.06 -0.98 -1.88
C VAL A 98 28.97 -2.04 -2.02
N LEU A 99 29.28 -3.30 -1.73
CA LEU A 99 28.28 -4.38 -1.71
C LEU A 99 27.23 -4.15 -0.63
N PHE A 100 27.61 -3.63 0.54
CA PHE A 100 26.67 -3.27 1.61
C PHE A 100 25.82 -2.06 1.25
N ILE A 101 26.35 -1.06 0.52
CA ILE A 101 25.57 0.07 -0.01
C ILE A 101 24.60 -0.41 -1.10
N ILE A 102 24.98 -1.38 -1.94
CA ILE A 102 24.10 -1.97 -2.95
C ILE A 102 23.00 -2.84 -2.29
N LEU A 103 23.32 -3.61 -1.26
CA LEU A 103 22.33 -4.41 -0.50
C LEU A 103 21.46 -3.57 0.44
N ALA A 104 21.97 -2.46 0.99
CA ALA A 104 21.19 -1.49 1.76
C ALA A 104 20.39 -0.52 0.88
N GLY A 105 20.75 -0.42 -0.41
CA GLY A 105 20.02 0.30 -1.45
C GLY A 105 18.92 -0.52 -2.12
N VAL A 106 18.74 -1.80 -1.73
CA VAL A 106 17.46 -2.47 -1.94
C VAL A 106 16.51 -1.81 -0.96
N SER A 107 15.81 -0.78 -1.43
CA SER A 107 14.68 -0.20 -0.74
C SER A 107 13.79 -1.36 -0.32
N PHE A 108 13.67 -1.59 0.99
CA PHE A 108 12.49 -2.24 1.49
C PHE A 108 11.36 -1.32 1.09
N VAL A 109 10.69 -1.64 -0.02
CA VAL A 109 9.27 -1.31 -0.13
C VAL A 109 8.67 -1.96 1.10
N ASN A 110 8.41 -1.15 2.12
CA ASN A 110 7.38 -1.52 3.08
C ASN A 110 6.19 -1.94 2.20
N PRO A 111 5.50 -3.07 2.48
CA PRO A 111 4.16 -3.18 1.94
C PRO A 111 3.49 -1.89 2.37
N HIS A 112 3.12 -1.06 1.40
CA HIS A 112 2.23 0.05 1.67
C HIS A 112 1.09 -0.63 2.42
N THR A 113 0.94 -0.34 3.71
CA THR A 113 -0.40 -0.30 4.28
C THR A 113 -1.07 0.76 3.43
N ALA A 114 -1.69 0.33 2.33
CA ALA A 114 -2.46 1.23 1.48
C ALA A 114 -3.43 1.89 2.44
N SER A 115 -3.22 3.18 2.67
CA SER A 115 -4.23 4.00 3.33
C SER A 115 -5.22 4.29 2.23
N ALA A 116 -6.49 4.05 2.47
CA ALA A 116 -7.57 4.45 1.58
C ALA A 116 -7.31 5.88 1.05
N ILE A 117 -7.55 6.08 -0.25
CA ILE A 117 -7.42 7.40 -0.85
C ILE A 117 -8.57 8.25 -0.32
N PRO A 118 -8.32 9.48 0.16
CA PRO A 118 -9.40 10.39 0.51
C PRO A 118 -10.32 10.61 -0.69
N LEU A 119 -11.63 10.48 -0.47
CA LEU A 119 -12.63 10.84 -1.46
C LEU A 119 -12.49 12.32 -1.86
N ALA A 120 -12.89 12.64 -3.09
CA ALA A 120 -12.92 14.01 -3.58
C ALA A 120 -13.80 14.88 -2.65
N PRO A 121 -13.29 16.03 -2.18
CA PRO A 121 -13.98 16.87 -1.20
C PRO A 121 -15.29 17.42 -1.75
N GLY A 122 -16.26 17.62 -0.86
CA GLY A 122 -17.57 18.21 -1.19
C GLY A 122 -18.72 17.21 -1.20
N PHE A 123 -18.45 15.94 -1.56
CA PHE A 123 -19.35 14.76 -1.54
C PHE A 123 -20.59 14.86 -2.44
N GLY A 124 -21.15 16.05 -2.56
CA GLY A 124 -22.33 16.39 -3.34
C GLY A 124 -23.08 17.55 -2.72
N SER A 125 -23.55 18.49 -3.54
CA SER A 125 -24.53 19.49 -3.08
C SER A 125 -25.96 18.96 -3.10
N ASN A 126 -26.19 17.84 -3.81
CA ASN A 126 -27.45 17.14 -3.92
C ASN A 126 -27.35 15.76 -3.27
N ASN A 127 -28.48 15.16 -2.91
CA ASN A 127 -28.55 13.78 -2.43
C ASN A 127 -29.77 13.06 -3.00
N LEU A 128 -29.65 11.74 -3.09
CA LEU A 128 -30.80 10.86 -3.18
C LEU A 128 -31.25 10.55 -1.74
N PRO A 129 -32.51 10.82 -1.36
CA PRO A 129 -32.99 10.53 -0.01
C PRO A 129 -32.81 9.05 0.36
N ALA A 130 -32.69 8.77 1.66
CA ALA A 130 -32.56 7.42 2.20
C ALA A 130 -33.58 6.44 1.59
N ASN A 131 -33.08 5.37 0.98
CA ASN A 131 -33.87 4.39 0.23
C ASN A 131 -33.14 3.02 0.15
N ASP A 132 -33.71 2.10 -0.61
CA ASP A 132 -33.22 0.73 -0.82
C ASP A 132 -32.82 0.54 -2.29
N ASP A 133 -33.79 0.63 -3.20
CA ASP A 133 -33.61 0.28 -4.62
C ASP A 133 -34.01 1.41 -5.58
N GLU A 134 -33.98 2.66 -5.10
CA GLU A 134 -34.39 3.79 -5.91
C GLU A 134 -33.22 4.35 -6.73
N SER A 135 -33.59 5.00 -7.83
CA SER A 135 -32.69 5.81 -8.64
C SER A 135 -33.24 7.22 -8.71
N THR A 136 -32.38 8.18 -9.02
CA THR A 136 -32.82 9.53 -9.39
C THR A 136 -33.72 9.48 -10.64
N GLY A 137 -34.44 10.58 -10.90
CA GLY A 137 -34.84 10.88 -12.28
C GLY A 137 -33.61 11.05 -13.18
N LEU A 138 -33.83 11.23 -14.49
CA LEU A 138 -32.73 11.50 -15.41
C LEU A 138 -32.00 12.80 -14.99
N ILE A 139 -30.76 12.68 -14.54
CA ILE A 139 -29.91 13.83 -14.24
C ILE A 139 -29.40 14.36 -15.57
N ASN A 140 -29.80 15.58 -15.92
CA ASN A 140 -29.23 16.27 -17.06
C ASN A 140 -27.83 16.78 -16.69
N VAL A 141 -26.82 16.37 -17.44
CA VAL A 141 -25.41 16.72 -17.17
C VAL A 141 -24.83 17.71 -18.17
N SER A 142 -25.65 18.28 -19.05
CA SER A 142 -25.20 19.21 -20.12
C SER A 142 -24.61 20.51 -19.60
N SER A 143 -24.79 20.85 -18.32
CA SER A 143 -24.10 21.99 -17.69
C SER A 143 -22.60 21.76 -17.51
N VAL A 144 -22.19 20.49 -17.36
CA VAL A 144 -20.81 20.04 -17.21
C VAL A 144 -20.31 19.49 -18.55
N PHE A 145 -21.05 18.57 -19.15
CA PHE A 145 -20.70 17.90 -20.40
C PHE A 145 -21.48 18.55 -21.55
N VAL A 146 -21.03 19.72 -22.01
CA VAL A 146 -21.74 20.52 -23.02
C VAL A 146 -21.91 19.75 -24.35
N ASN A 147 -20.97 18.84 -24.66
CA ASN A 147 -21.02 17.97 -25.83
C ASN A 147 -21.68 16.61 -25.57
N GLY A 148 -22.25 16.42 -24.37
CA GLY A 148 -22.71 15.13 -23.86
C GLY A 148 -21.57 14.17 -23.54
N LEU A 149 -21.93 12.95 -23.18
CA LEU A 149 -21.02 11.83 -22.91
C LEU A 149 -21.08 10.89 -24.12
N ASN A 150 -20.02 10.81 -24.91
CA ASN A 150 -19.94 9.85 -26.01
C ASN A 150 -19.49 8.50 -25.46
N PHE A 151 -20.42 7.56 -25.32
CA PHE A 151 -20.16 6.24 -24.77
C PHE A 151 -20.70 5.18 -25.74
N PHE A 152 -19.77 4.41 -26.32
CA PHE A 152 -20.02 3.37 -27.33
C PHE A 152 -20.81 3.87 -28.56
N GLY A 153 -20.47 5.07 -29.03
CA GLY A 153 -21.06 5.67 -30.24
C GLY A 153 -22.40 6.36 -30.03
N ASN A 154 -22.90 6.39 -28.80
CA ASN A 154 -24.08 7.15 -28.41
C ASN A 154 -23.66 8.37 -27.57
N THR A 155 -24.26 9.52 -27.85
CA THR A 155 -24.06 10.74 -27.04
C THR A 155 -25.19 10.87 -26.03
N TYR A 156 -24.86 10.81 -24.75
CA TYR A 156 -25.82 10.93 -23.65
C TYR A 156 -25.73 12.31 -23.00
N ASN A 157 -26.88 12.96 -22.80
CA ASN A 157 -26.99 14.24 -22.08
C ASN A 157 -27.37 14.07 -20.61
N GLY A 158 -27.41 12.82 -20.14
CA GLY A 158 -27.80 12.48 -18.78
C GLY A 158 -27.80 10.98 -18.56
N PHE A 159 -27.99 10.62 -17.30
CA PHE A 159 -28.08 9.25 -16.82
C PHE A 159 -28.93 9.19 -15.54
N TYR A 160 -29.26 7.98 -15.10
CA TYR A 160 -29.93 7.71 -13.85
C TYR A 160 -28.88 7.28 -12.82
N LEU A 161 -28.82 7.95 -11.68
CA LEU A 161 -27.94 7.57 -10.57
C LEU A 161 -28.69 6.66 -9.62
N ASN A 162 -28.12 5.50 -9.31
CA ASN A 162 -28.75 4.43 -8.57
C ASN A 162 -28.15 4.29 -7.17
N ASN A 163 -29.00 4.15 -6.14
CA ASN A 163 -28.58 3.85 -4.78
C ASN A 163 -27.65 2.62 -4.73
N ASN A 164 -27.91 1.62 -5.57
CA ASN A 164 -27.16 0.37 -5.71
C ASN A 164 -25.81 0.52 -6.45
N GLY A 165 -25.14 1.67 -6.30
CA GLY A 165 -23.74 1.87 -6.67
C GLY A 165 -23.41 1.89 -8.17
N ASN A 166 -24.35 2.37 -9.00
CA ASN A 166 -24.17 2.47 -10.44
C ASN A 166 -24.87 3.70 -11.06
N ILE A 167 -24.49 4.03 -12.28
CA ILE A 167 -25.28 4.85 -13.19
C ILE A 167 -25.69 4.05 -14.42
N THR A 168 -26.87 4.34 -14.96
CA THR A 168 -27.38 3.75 -16.20
C THR A 168 -27.89 4.81 -17.17
N PHE A 169 -27.76 4.54 -18.47
CA PHE A 169 -27.95 5.56 -19.49
C PHE A 169 -29.30 5.51 -20.23
N ALA A 170 -29.93 4.33 -20.34
CA ALA A 170 -31.19 4.17 -21.07
C ALA A 170 -32.41 4.26 -20.15
N SER A 171 -32.34 3.67 -18.95
CA SER A 171 -33.40 3.72 -17.94
C SER A 171 -32.82 3.52 -16.54
N ALA A 172 -33.56 3.95 -15.51
CA ALA A 172 -33.28 3.55 -14.13
C ALA A 172 -33.26 2.02 -14.00
N LEU A 173 -32.45 1.50 -13.08
CA LEU A 173 -32.28 0.07 -12.84
C LEU A 173 -32.85 -0.29 -11.46
N GLY A 174 -33.90 -1.11 -11.43
CA GLY A 174 -34.48 -1.62 -10.18
C GLY A 174 -33.96 -3.00 -9.75
N THR A 175 -32.91 -3.52 -10.40
CA THR A 175 -32.25 -4.77 -9.98
C THR A 175 -31.23 -4.45 -8.90
N TYR A 176 -31.29 -5.19 -7.79
CA TYR A 176 -30.44 -5.02 -6.62
C TYR A 176 -29.39 -6.12 -6.47
N THR A 177 -29.74 -7.36 -6.83
CA THR A 177 -28.76 -8.45 -6.87
C THR A 177 -27.87 -8.28 -8.12
N PRO A 178 -26.55 -8.11 -7.95
CA PRO A 178 -25.70 -7.76 -9.06
C PRO A 178 -25.47 -8.96 -10.01
N TYR A 179 -25.48 -8.67 -11.31
CA TYR A 179 -25.13 -9.62 -12.37
C TYR A 179 -23.79 -9.25 -12.98
N ALA A 180 -23.11 -10.21 -13.62
CA ALA A 180 -21.84 -9.95 -14.30
C ALA A 180 -22.05 -8.91 -15.41
N LEU A 181 -21.17 -7.92 -15.54
CA LEU A 181 -21.34 -6.81 -16.49
C LEU A 181 -21.20 -7.21 -17.98
N THR A 182 -21.19 -8.50 -18.27
CA THR A 182 -21.07 -9.08 -19.62
C THR A 182 -22.40 -9.21 -20.36
N GLU A 183 -23.53 -8.94 -19.69
CA GLU A 183 -24.85 -9.17 -20.26
C GLU A 183 -25.28 -8.10 -21.28
N ALA A 184 -26.07 -8.50 -22.28
CA ALA A 184 -26.64 -7.62 -23.29
C ALA A 184 -27.96 -6.99 -22.78
N THR A 185 -27.85 -6.01 -21.88
CA THR A 185 -28.99 -5.38 -21.19
C THR A 185 -29.71 -4.32 -22.01
N ALA A 186 -29.12 -3.85 -23.11
CA ALA A 186 -29.48 -2.63 -23.84
C ALA A 186 -29.51 -1.35 -22.97
N ASN A 187 -28.95 -1.41 -21.77
CA ASN A 187 -28.85 -0.30 -20.83
C ASN A 187 -27.39 -0.16 -20.39
N PRO A 188 -26.60 0.69 -21.07
CA PRO A 188 -25.22 0.92 -20.70
C PRO A 188 -25.10 1.32 -19.22
N MET A 189 -24.00 0.92 -18.59
CA MET A 189 -23.80 1.08 -17.16
C MET A 189 -22.34 1.42 -16.86
N ILE A 190 -22.15 2.30 -15.87
CA ILE A 190 -20.88 2.49 -15.16
C ILE A 190 -21.15 2.22 -13.68
N ALA A 191 -20.44 1.26 -13.10
CA ALA A 191 -20.68 0.79 -11.75
C ALA A 191 -19.36 0.79 -10.96
N PRO A 192 -19.09 1.83 -10.15
CA PRO A 192 -18.00 1.72 -9.16
C PRO A 192 -18.27 0.56 -8.19
N TYR A 193 -19.53 0.27 -7.85
CA TYR A 193 -19.85 -0.79 -6.89
C TYR A 193 -21.31 -1.26 -7.00
N PHE A 194 -21.64 -2.12 -7.95
CA PHE A 194 -22.99 -2.67 -8.06
C PHE A 194 -23.25 -3.72 -6.99
N ALA A 195 -24.08 -3.36 -6.01
CA ALA A 195 -24.50 -4.19 -4.89
C ALA A 195 -25.84 -3.71 -4.31
N ASP A 196 -26.38 -4.49 -3.39
CA ASP A 196 -27.67 -4.30 -2.71
C ASP A 196 -27.49 -3.34 -1.50
N VAL A 197 -27.41 -2.04 -1.80
CA VAL A 197 -27.13 -0.94 -0.88
C VAL A 197 -28.40 -0.50 -0.18
N ASP A 198 -28.36 -0.21 1.12
CA ASP A 198 -29.51 0.31 1.86
C ASP A 198 -29.13 1.50 2.73
N THR A 199 -29.67 2.66 2.37
CA THR A 199 -29.40 3.95 3.03
C THR A 199 -30.47 4.34 4.04
N ARG A 200 -31.41 3.44 4.38
CA ARG A 200 -32.45 3.66 5.41
C ARG A 200 -31.92 3.55 6.83
N GLY A 201 -30.74 2.93 7.01
CA GLY A 201 -30.01 2.95 8.28
C GLY A 201 -29.68 4.38 8.74
N VAL A 202 -29.49 4.56 10.05
CA VAL A 202 -29.10 5.88 10.58
C VAL A 202 -27.65 6.21 10.27
N ALA A 203 -27.30 7.50 10.29
CA ALA A 203 -25.91 7.94 10.23
C ALA A 203 -25.09 7.36 11.40
N VAL A 204 -23.83 7.09 11.12
CA VAL A 204 -22.88 6.36 11.99
C VAL A 204 -21.53 7.08 12.03
N ALA A 205 -20.59 6.56 12.81
CA ALA A 205 -19.22 7.05 12.74
C ALA A 205 -18.63 6.70 11.35
N PRO A 206 -17.88 7.61 10.72
CA PRO A 206 -17.25 7.33 9.43
C PRO A 206 -16.36 6.10 9.46
N THR A 207 -16.25 5.40 8.34
CA THR A 207 -15.24 4.34 8.21
C THR A 207 -13.84 4.94 8.38
N PRO A 208 -12.93 4.26 9.11
CA PRO A 208 -11.54 4.67 9.15
C PRO A 208 -10.90 4.64 7.76
N GLY A 209 -9.77 5.32 7.60
CA GLY A 209 -8.94 5.19 6.39
C GLY A 209 -9.07 6.34 5.39
N GLY A 210 -10.12 7.16 5.46
CA GLY A 210 -10.29 8.31 4.55
C GLY A 210 -10.97 9.54 5.17
N ASN A 211 -11.81 10.21 4.40
CA ASN A 211 -12.50 11.46 4.73
C ASN A 211 -14.02 11.38 4.56
N SER A 212 -14.57 10.17 4.48
CA SER A 212 -16.01 9.91 4.63
C SER A 212 -16.60 10.53 5.89
N LEU A 213 -17.92 10.75 5.87
CA LEU A 213 -18.64 11.56 6.84
C LEU A 213 -19.65 10.75 7.67
N GLY A 214 -19.88 9.48 7.34
CA GLY A 214 -20.75 8.61 8.11
C GLY A 214 -22.24 8.84 7.90
N ASN A 215 -22.65 9.56 6.85
CA ASN A 215 -24.06 9.94 6.71
C ASN A 215 -24.97 8.81 6.25
N ASN A 216 -24.43 7.71 5.71
CA ASN A 216 -25.17 6.59 5.13
C ASN A 216 -26.11 7.04 4.01
N LEU A 217 -25.59 7.85 3.08
CA LEU A 217 -26.38 8.44 2.00
C LEU A 217 -25.60 8.50 0.68
N LEU A 218 -26.35 8.61 -0.41
CA LEU A 218 -25.83 8.87 -1.74
C LEU A 218 -25.92 10.37 -2.05
N TYR A 219 -24.76 10.99 -2.24
CA TYR A 219 -24.61 12.39 -2.62
C TYR A 219 -24.13 12.53 -4.07
N TYR A 220 -24.46 13.64 -4.73
CA TYR A 220 -23.89 13.97 -6.04
C TYR A 220 -23.77 15.47 -6.30
N ASP A 221 -22.84 15.83 -7.20
CA ASP A 221 -22.59 17.21 -7.63
C ASP A 221 -22.38 17.32 -9.15
N LEU A 222 -22.74 18.49 -9.68
CA LEU A 222 -22.39 18.94 -11.02
C LEU A 222 -21.48 20.17 -10.90
N ASP A 223 -20.18 19.93 -10.94
CA ASP A 223 -19.15 20.95 -10.80
C ASP A 223 -18.75 21.49 -12.18
N THR A 224 -19.36 22.62 -12.55
CA THR A 224 -19.09 23.30 -13.82
C THR A 224 -17.77 24.09 -13.82
N VAL A 225 -17.09 24.22 -12.68
CA VAL A 225 -15.81 24.92 -12.59
C VAL A 225 -14.66 23.99 -12.92
N ASN A 226 -14.76 22.73 -12.47
CA ASN A 226 -13.74 21.70 -12.71
C ASN A 226 -14.15 20.69 -13.79
N ASP A 227 -15.26 20.92 -14.47
CA ASP A 227 -15.83 20.06 -15.52
C ASP A 227 -16.07 18.62 -15.04
N ARG A 228 -16.70 18.47 -13.87
CA ARG A 228 -16.90 17.18 -13.22
C ARG A 228 -18.33 16.91 -12.79
N PHE A 229 -18.72 15.65 -12.91
CA PHE A 229 -19.79 15.07 -12.11
C PHE A 229 -19.17 14.16 -11.06
N THR A 230 -19.66 14.22 -9.82
CA THR A 230 -19.23 13.34 -8.74
C THR A 230 -20.46 12.71 -8.10
N ALA A 231 -20.44 11.41 -7.86
CA ALA A 231 -21.39 10.71 -7.00
C ALA A 231 -20.62 10.00 -5.88
N THR A 232 -21.08 10.17 -4.65
CA THR A 232 -20.46 9.63 -3.43
C THR A 232 -21.46 8.78 -2.68
N TRP A 233 -21.13 7.52 -2.49
CA TRP A 233 -21.79 6.65 -1.53
C TRP A 233 -21.02 6.77 -0.22
N ASP A 234 -21.55 7.56 0.70
CA ASP A 234 -20.90 7.95 1.96
C ASP A 234 -21.26 6.98 3.08
N ASP A 235 -20.34 6.06 3.40
CA ASP A 235 -20.49 5.05 4.45
C ASP A 235 -21.82 4.29 4.36
N VAL A 236 -22.13 3.77 3.18
CA VAL A 236 -23.41 3.13 2.92
C VAL A 236 -23.45 1.70 3.46
N GLY A 237 -24.59 1.35 4.05
CA GLY A 237 -24.93 0.01 4.52
C GLY A 237 -25.42 -0.93 3.42
N TYR A 238 -25.70 -2.17 3.80
CA TYR A 238 -26.25 -3.22 2.93
C TYR A 238 -27.70 -3.55 3.30
N TYR A 239 -28.43 -4.14 2.34
CA TYR A 239 -29.85 -4.50 2.48
C TYR A 239 -30.22 -5.09 3.83
N GLY A 240 -31.31 -4.58 4.42
CA GLY A 240 -31.77 -4.90 5.77
C GLY A 240 -31.54 -3.75 6.76
N SER A 241 -31.20 -2.56 6.24
CA SER A 241 -30.84 -1.35 6.98
C SER A 241 -29.66 -1.57 7.92
N HIS A 242 -28.74 -2.44 7.53
CA HIS A 242 -27.58 -2.79 8.32
C HIS A 242 -26.53 -1.68 8.29
N ILE A 243 -25.98 -1.39 9.46
CA ILE A 243 -24.97 -0.35 9.68
C ILE A 243 -23.75 -0.87 10.44
N ASP A 244 -23.61 -2.20 10.58
CA ASP A 244 -22.47 -2.84 11.25
C ASP A 244 -21.23 -2.94 10.35
N LYS A 245 -21.41 -2.83 9.03
CA LYS A 245 -20.36 -2.72 8.02
C LYS A 245 -20.79 -1.71 6.98
N LEU A 246 -19.85 -0.88 6.56
CA LEU A 246 -20.11 0.28 5.71
C LEU A 246 -19.06 0.33 4.61
N ASN A 247 -19.45 0.86 3.46
CA ASN A 247 -18.56 1.10 2.34
C ASN A 247 -18.60 2.58 1.98
N ALA A 248 -17.44 3.18 1.73
CA ALA A 248 -17.35 4.53 1.19
C ALA A 248 -16.61 4.53 -0.16
N PHE A 249 -17.26 5.05 -1.20
CA PHE A 249 -16.70 5.05 -2.56
C PHE A 249 -17.32 6.15 -3.43
N GLN A 250 -16.63 6.48 -4.53
CA GLN A 250 -17.05 7.51 -5.48
C GLN A 250 -16.99 7.05 -6.94
N LEU A 251 -17.88 7.65 -7.73
CA LEU A 251 -17.76 7.79 -9.17
C LEU A 251 -17.50 9.25 -9.52
N ILE A 252 -16.44 9.51 -10.27
CA ILE A 252 -16.16 10.82 -10.84
C ILE A 252 -16.12 10.69 -12.36
N LEU A 253 -16.90 11.52 -13.04
CA LEU A 253 -16.81 11.72 -14.48
C LEU A 253 -16.20 13.09 -14.75
N THR A 254 -15.16 13.16 -15.58
CA THR A 254 -14.52 14.44 -15.95
C THR A 254 -14.66 14.69 -17.45
N ASP A 255 -15.21 15.84 -17.86
CA ASP A 255 -15.27 16.20 -19.27
C ASP A 255 -13.84 16.39 -19.80
N ARG A 256 -13.54 15.75 -20.93
CA ARG A 256 -12.26 15.83 -21.63
C ARG A 256 -12.42 16.40 -23.04
N SER A 257 -13.58 16.97 -23.37
CA SER A 257 -13.83 17.61 -24.66
C SER A 257 -12.86 18.75 -24.96
N ILE A 258 -12.36 19.46 -23.93
CA ILE A 258 -11.30 20.47 -24.12
C ILE A 258 -9.98 19.77 -24.42
N GLY A 259 -9.53 19.86 -25.68
CA GLY A 259 -8.28 19.26 -26.15
C GLY A 259 -8.41 17.84 -26.68
N ASN A 260 -9.61 17.23 -26.65
CA ASN A 260 -9.91 15.95 -27.30
C ASN A 260 -11.18 16.06 -28.18
N ALA A 261 -11.78 14.92 -28.57
CA ALA A 261 -12.98 14.92 -29.38
C ALA A 261 -14.22 15.31 -28.55
N PRO A 262 -15.27 15.89 -29.16
CA PRO A 262 -16.52 16.19 -28.47
C PRO A 262 -17.10 14.95 -27.79
N GLY A 263 -17.41 15.09 -26.51
CA GLY A 263 -18.00 14.05 -25.68
C GLY A 263 -17.01 13.02 -25.14
N ASP A 264 -15.71 13.25 -25.30
CA ASP A 264 -14.67 12.50 -24.59
C ASP A 264 -14.73 12.83 -23.09
N PHE A 265 -14.57 11.81 -22.24
CA PHE A 265 -14.58 11.97 -20.79
C PHE A 265 -13.70 10.91 -20.13
N ASP A 266 -13.36 11.14 -18.86
CA ASP A 266 -12.73 10.12 -18.01
C ASP A 266 -13.72 9.60 -16.98
N ILE A 267 -13.59 8.33 -16.62
CA ILE A 267 -14.30 7.65 -15.54
C ILE A 267 -13.29 7.34 -14.45
N GLU A 268 -13.56 7.76 -13.24
CA GLU A 268 -12.71 7.49 -12.08
C GLU A 268 -13.52 6.88 -10.95
N PHE A 269 -13.01 5.79 -10.39
CA PHE A 269 -13.53 5.19 -9.15
C PHE A 269 -12.53 5.44 -8.04
N LEU A 270 -13.03 5.88 -6.88
CA LEU A 270 -12.24 6.01 -5.65
C LEU A 270 -12.89 5.14 -4.58
N TYR A 271 -12.07 4.39 -3.86
CA TYR A 271 -12.49 3.52 -2.78
C TYR A 271 -11.77 3.89 -1.47
N GLU A 272 -12.56 4.08 -0.42
CA GLU A 272 -12.07 3.92 0.95
C GLU A 272 -12.25 2.47 1.39
N ASP A 273 -12.31 2.21 2.69
CA ASP A 273 -12.50 0.87 3.25
C ASP A 273 -13.81 0.24 2.72
N ILE A 274 -13.69 -0.96 2.13
CA ILE A 274 -14.82 -1.78 1.69
C ILE A 274 -14.98 -2.97 2.64
N ASN A 275 -16.06 -2.98 3.41
CA ASN A 275 -16.28 -3.92 4.51
C ASN A 275 -17.37 -4.95 4.24
N TRP A 276 -18.22 -4.75 3.22
CA TRP A 276 -19.28 -5.69 2.86
C TRP A 276 -19.41 -5.82 1.33
N THR A 277 -19.89 -6.98 0.86
CA THR A 277 -19.99 -7.32 -0.57
C THR A 277 -21.34 -7.84 -1.03
N THR A 278 -22.25 -8.15 -0.11
CA THR A 278 -23.54 -8.74 -0.45
C THR A 278 -24.62 -8.36 0.57
N GLY A 279 -25.80 -7.96 0.11
CA GLY A 279 -26.99 -7.76 0.95
C GLY A 279 -27.73 -9.07 1.28
N ASP A 280 -28.58 -9.06 2.32
CA ASP A 280 -29.27 -10.27 2.77
C ASP A 280 -30.25 -10.83 1.70
N ALA A 281 -30.90 -9.95 0.92
CA ALA A 281 -31.75 -10.33 -0.21
C ALA A 281 -30.97 -10.96 -1.37
N SER A 282 -29.66 -10.70 -1.44
CA SER A 282 -28.74 -11.26 -2.44
C SER A 282 -28.04 -12.54 -1.95
N SER A 283 -28.71 -13.28 -1.05
CA SER A 283 -28.21 -14.50 -0.38
C SER A 283 -27.00 -14.29 0.54
N GLY A 284 -26.75 -13.04 0.95
CA GLY A 284 -25.71 -12.71 1.92
C GLY A 284 -26.13 -12.99 3.37
N SER A 285 -25.14 -12.96 4.26
CA SER A 285 -25.37 -12.87 5.70
C SER A 285 -24.26 -12.05 6.32
N GLY A 286 -24.64 -11.03 7.12
CA GLY A 286 -23.68 -10.12 7.74
C GLY A 286 -22.82 -9.36 6.73
N GLY A 287 -23.39 -9.08 5.54
CA GLY A 287 -22.73 -8.34 4.47
C GLY A 287 -21.88 -9.20 3.52
N LEU A 288 -21.86 -10.53 3.66
CA LEU A 288 -20.91 -11.43 2.96
C LEU A 288 -21.56 -12.73 2.46
N GLY A 289 -20.90 -13.42 1.53
CA GLY A 289 -21.08 -14.86 1.24
C GLY A 289 -22.11 -15.24 0.17
N GLY A 290 -22.93 -14.30 -0.32
CA GLY A 290 -23.95 -14.57 -1.34
C GLY A 290 -23.48 -14.17 -2.75
N VAL A 291 -24.35 -13.47 -3.50
CA VAL A 291 -23.98 -12.89 -4.80
C VAL A 291 -23.09 -11.67 -4.56
N ILE A 292 -21.82 -11.81 -4.90
CA ILE A 292 -20.79 -10.79 -4.65
C ILE A 292 -20.97 -9.60 -5.59
N SER A 293 -20.76 -8.40 -5.04
CA SER A 293 -20.72 -7.12 -5.74
C SER A 293 -19.87 -7.12 -7.02
N ARG A 294 -20.24 -6.25 -7.96
CA ARG A 294 -19.59 -6.10 -9.26
C ARG A 294 -19.08 -4.68 -9.46
N ALA A 295 -17.96 -4.51 -10.12
CA ALA A 295 -17.41 -3.19 -10.42
C ALA A 295 -16.84 -3.15 -11.84
N GLY A 296 -17.07 -2.06 -12.56
CA GLY A 296 -16.66 -1.89 -13.94
C GLY A 296 -17.64 -1.06 -14.79
N TRP A 297 -17.74 -1.38 -16.07
CA TRP A 297 -18.63 -0.71 -17.01
C TRP A 297 -19.05 -1.64 -18.16
N ASN A 298 -20.17 -1.33 -18.80
CA ASN A 298 -20.59 -2.00 -20.04
C ASN A 298 -21.38 -1.05 -20.94
N SER A 299 -21.38 -1.34 -22.24
CA SER A 299 -22.16 -0.61 -23.24
C SER A 299 -23.63 -1.08 -23.33
N GLY A 300 -24.00 -2.14 -22.62
CA GLY A 300 -25.28 -2.82 -22.73
C GLY A 300 -25.44 -3.71 -23.98
N ASN A 301 -24.44 -3.81 -24.87
CA ASN A 301 -24.54 -4.63 -26.08
C ASN A 301 -24.07 -6.10 -25.91
N GLY A 302 -23.53 -6.43 -24.73
CA GLY A 302 -23.03 -7.77 -24.41
C GLY A 302 -21.67 -8.13 -25.00
N THR A 303 -21.00 -7.21 -25.69
CA THR A 303 -19.66 -7.42 -26.27
C THR A 303 -18.63 -6.43 -25.77
N ASP A 304 -19.03 -5.19 -25.48
CA ASP A 304 -18.15 -4.14 -24.98
C ASP A 304 -18.40 -3.90 -23.49
N TYR A 305 -17.52 -4.48 -22.67
CA TYR A 305 -17.58 -4.39 -21.22
C TYR A 305 -16.19 -4.53 -20.61
N TYR A 306 -16.07 -4.11 -19.37
CA TYR A 306 -14.93 -4.39 -18.51
C TYR A 306 -15.42 -4.59 -17.08
N GLU A 307 -14.94 -5.64 -16.43
CA GLU A 307 -15.04 -5.80 -14.99
C GLU A 307 -13.66 -5.61 -14.38
N LEU A 308 -13.60 -4.94 -13.22
CA LEU A 308 -12.38 -4.94 -12.42
C LEU A 308 -11.97 -6.39 -12.15
N THR A 309 -10.66 -6.66 -12.05
CA THR A 309 -10.16 -8.01 -11.74
C THR A 309 -10.69 -8.57 -10.40
N GLN A 310 -11.16 -7.68 -9.52
CA GLN A 310 -11.76 -7.95 -8.22
C GLN A 310 -13.23 -8.39 -8.33
N SER A 311 -13.93 -7.99 -9.40
CA SER A 311 -15.38 -8.11 -9.57
C SER A 311 -15.88 -9.54 -9.33
N GLY A 312 -16.91 -9.69 -8.49
CA GLY A 312 -17.49 -11.00 -8.18
C GLY A 312 -16.64 -11.91 -7.29
N ASN A 313 -15.48 -11.47 -6.80
CA ASN A 313 -14.66 -12.19 -5.82
C ASN A 313 -14.66 -11.47 -4.48
N GLN A 314 -15.24 -12.09 -3.44
CA GLN A 314 -15.43 -11.43 -2.14
C GLN A 314 -14.13 -10.89 -1.55
N ALA A 315 -13.08 -11.71 -1.48
CA ALA A 315 -11.82 -11.31 -0.85
C ALA A 315 -11.13 -10.18 -1.63
N ALA A 316 -11.28 -10.16 -2.96
CA ALA A 316 -10.71 -9.13 -3.81
C ALA A 316 -11.53 -7.83 -3.79
N MET A 317 -12.87 -7.92 -3.71
CA MET A 317 -13.75 -6.75 -3.57
C MET A 317 -13.56 -6.05 -2.22
N LEU A 318 -13.35 -6.81 -1.14
CA LEU A 318 -12.99 -6.27 0.19
C LEU A 318 -11.58 -5.66 0.25
N ALA A 319 -10.81 -5.70 -0.83
CA ALA A 319 -9.45 -5.19 -0.91
C ALA A 319 -9.32 -4.10 -2.01
N LEU A 320 -10.43 -3.46 -2.40
CA LEU A 320 -10.45 -2.45 -3.45
C LEU A 320 -9.64 -1.20 -3.09
N GLU A 321 -9.57 -0.83 -1.82
CA GLU A 321 -8.75 0.27 -1.29
C GLU A 321 -7.24 0.05 -1.51
N SER A 322 -6.85 -1.21 -1.72
CA SER A 322 -5.47 -1.61 -2.01
C SER A 322 -5.23 -1.89 -3.50
N ALA A 323 -6.29 -1.98 -4.31
CA ALA A 323 -6.24 -2.30 -5.73
C ALA A 323 -6.23 -1.04 -6.62
N THR A 324 -5.73 -1.15 -7.85
CA THR A 324 -5.66 -0.01 -8.78
C THR A 324 -5.31 -0.48 -10.19
N ASN A 325 -5.64 0.34 -11.20
CA ASN A 325 -5.09 0.21 -12.55
C ASN A 325 -4.10 1.34 -12.92
N VAL A 326 -3.90 2.32 -12.03
CA VAL A 326 -3.04 3.50 -12.27
C VAL A 326 -1.91 3.64 -11.26
N ASN A 327 -1.56 2.55 -10.57
CA ASN A 327 -0.53 2.54 -9.52
C ASN A 327 -0.81 3.53 -8.36
N ASP A 328 -2.08 3.83 -8.11
CA ASP A 328 -2.56 4.69 -7.02
C ASP A 328 -3.62 3.90 -6.23
N PRO A 329 -3.25 3.26 -5.10
CA PRO A 329 -4.11 2.30 -4.40
C PRO A 329 -5.49 2.85 -4.05
N GLY A 330 -6.58 2.15 -4.39
CA GLY A 330 -7.94 2.61 -4.17
C GLY A 330 -8.51 3.44 -5.33
N ARG A 331 -7.71 3.71 -6.37
CA ARG A 331 -8.12 4.50 -7.54
C ARG A 331 -8.08 3.68 -8.81
N PHE A 332 -9.15 3.80 -9.58
CA PHE A 332 -9.26 3.27 -10.93
C PHE A 332 -9.62 4.37 -11.91
N LEU A 333 -8.98 4.42 -13.07
CA LEU A 333 -9.20 5.43 -14.10
C LEU A 333 -9.39 4.77 -15.47
N PHE A 334 -10.43 5.17 -16.19
CA PHE A 334 -10.71 4.76 -17.56
C PHE A 334 -10.90 5.99 -18.43
N GLN A 335 -10.28 5.99 -19.60
CA GLN A 335 -10.37 7.11 -20.54
C GLN A 335 -11.31 6.75 -21.68
N VAL A 336 -12.39 7.49 -21.84
CA VAL A 336 -13.32 7.33 -22.97
C VAL A 336 -12.93 8.33 -24.06
N ARG A 337 -12.49 7.81 -25.21
CA ARG A 337 -12.05 8.61 -26.35
C ARG A 337 -12.75 8.14 -27.62
N ASN A 338 -13.37 9.08 -28.33
CA ASN A 338 -14.18 8.83 -29.52
C ASN A 338 -15.23 7.74 -29.29
N GLY A 339 -15.83 7.69 -28.10
CA GLY A 339 -16.83 6.69 -27.74
C GLY A 339 -16.29 5.33 -27.30
N ALA A 340 -14.98 5.08 -27.37
CA ALA A 340 -14.38 3.83 -26.91
C ALA A 340 -13.62 4.02 -25.60
N VAL A 341 -13.71 3.05 -24.69
CA VAL A 341 -12.85 3.03 -23.51
C VAL A 341 -11.47 2.52 -23.93
N LEU A 342 -10.43 3.32 -23.68
CA LEU A 342 -9.07 2.93 -24.00
C LEU A 342 -8.64 1.73 -23.16
N PRO A 343 -7.79 0.84 -23.72
CA PRO A 343 -7.20 -0.24 -22.93
C PRO A 343 -6.42 0.34 -21.76
N ASP A 344 -6.46 -0.36 -20.63
CA ASP A 344 -5.55 -0.12 -19.53
C ASP A 344 -4.12 -0.48 -19.96
N ASP A 345 -3.36 0.51 -20.41
CA ASP A 345 -1.97 0.36 -20.83
C ASP A 345 -0.98 0.48 -19.66
N GLY A 346 -1.49 0.69 -18.44
CA GLY A 346 -0.69 0.93 -17.24
C GLY A 346 0.12 2.23 -17.29
N VAL A 347 -0.09 3.09 -18.30
CA VAL A 347 0.59 4.38 -18.43
C VAL A 347 -0.25 5.44 -17.74
N VAL A 348 0.16 5.79 -16.52
CA VAL A 348 -0.42 6.90 -15.77
C VAL A 348 -0.28 8.18 -16.62
N PRO A 349 -1.37 8.90 -16.92
CA PRO A 349 -1.26 10.24 -17.48
C PRO A 349 -0.52 11.10 -16.47
N GLU A 350 0.72 11.48 -16.80
CA GLU A 350 1.57 12.25 -15.89
C GLU A 350 0.80 13.47 -15.39
N PRO A 351 0.72 13.70 -14.07
CA PRO A 351 0.07 14.90 -13.56
C PRO A 351 0.78 16.13 -14.15
N ALA A 352 0.00 17.14 -14.55
CA ALA A 352 0.51 18.38 -15.16
C ALA A 352 1.57 19.13 -14.32
N SER A 353 1.84 18.66 -13.09
CA SER A 353 2.90 19.11 -12.19
C SER A 353 4.32 18.87 -12.72
N LEU A 354 4.57 17.83 -13.53
CA LEU A 354 5.90 17.63 -14.15
C LEU A 354 6.24 18.69 -15.19
N SER A 355 5.23 19.15 -15.93
CA SER A 355 5.35 20.29 -16.87
C SER A 355 5.69 21.58 -16.13
N LEU A 356 5.16 21.77 -14.92
CA LEU A 356 5.45 22.92 -14.06
C LEU A 356 6.88 22.89 -13.48
N LEU A 357 7.39 21.70 -13.13
CA LEU A 357 8.78 21.51 -12.68
C LEU A 357 9.78 21.82 -13.81
N GLY A 358 9.47 21.44 -15.05
CA GLY A 358 10.28 21.77 -16.22
C GLY A 358 10.37 23.27 -16.49
N LEU A 359 9.25 23.99 -16.38
CA LEU A 359 9.21 25.46 -16.55
C LEU A 359 9.88 26.20 -15.37
N GLY A 360 9.76 25.68 -14.15
CA GLY A 360 10.42 26.24 -12.96
C GLY A 360 11.95 26.16 -13.03
N LEU A 361 12.50 25.07 -13.54
CA LEU A 361 13.95 24.90 -13.69
C LEU A 361 14.53 25.79 -14.81
N LEU A 362 13.78 26.00 -15.90
CA LEU A 362 14.13 26.95 -16.97
C LEU A 362 14.06 28.41 -16.51
N GLY A 363 13.13 28.74 -15.61
CA GLY A 363 13.04 30.06 -14.97
C GLY A 363 14.24 30.38 -14.07
N LEU A 364 14.78 29.39 -13.36
CA LEU A 364 15.96 29.55 -12.49
C LEU A 364 17.28 29.70 -13.27
N LEU A 365 17.35 29.18 -14.50
CA LEU A 365 18.54 29.31 -15.35
C LEU A 365 18.61 30.64 -16.12
N ARG A 366 17.51 31.41 -16.18
CA ARG A 366 17.45 32.70 -16.89
C ARG A 366 17.79 33.92 -16.03
N LYS A 367 17.99 33.75 -14.72
CA LYS A 367 18.22 34.86 -13.75
C LYS A 367 19.69 35.05 -13.34
N LYS A 368 20.64 34.66 -14.20
CA LYS A 368 22.05 35.07 -14.09
C LYS A 368 22.53 35.66 -15.40
N LYS A 369 22.31 36.96 -15.59
CA LYS A 369 23.23 37.87 -16.29
C LYS A 369 23.05 39.27 -15.72
#